data_AF-A0A968PAF5-F1
#
_entry.id   AF-A0A968PAF5-F1
#
_cell.length_a   1.000
_cell.length_b   1.000
_cell.length_c   1.000
_cell.angle_alpha   90.00
_cell.angle_beta   90.00
_cell.angle_gamma   90.00
#
_symmetry.space_group_name_H-M   'P 1'
#
loop_
_entity.id
_entity.type
_entity.pdbx_description
1 polymer ?
#
loop_
_entity_poly.entity_id
_entity_poly.type
_entity_poly.pdbx_seq_one_letter_code
_entity_poly.pdbx_strand_id
1 'polypeptide(L)'
;MLLFMGVLFWFGWGMAERVQFQEMAGLEISIAWGYAAIPVGGVFAIVGALAHFLDRKLVKPPLFIQSVFGIRGGIGPHPEDVLHMKRTADRLFGDAYVWSVLGAGRHQMPLVTMGAILGANTRVGLEDNLYLSKGRKAGSNAELVRKIKTILTELSLEIATPAEARQMLER
;
A
#
# COMPACT_ATOMS: atom_id res chain seq x y z
N MET A 1 -8.28 2.19 6.69
CA MET A 1 -9.58 2.10 7.39
C MET A 1 -9.52 1.17 8.61
N LEU A 2 -9.11 -0.10 8.46
CA LEU A 2 -8.98 -1.04 9.59
C LEU A 2 -7.99 -0.58 10.67
N LEU A 3 -6.84 -0.01 10.27
CA LEU A 3 -5.84 0.54 11.20
C LEU A 3 -6.41 1.70 12.05
N PHE A 4 -7.20 2.58 11.43
CA PHE A 4 -7.86 3.70 12.11
C PHE A 4 -8.93 3.21 13.11
N MET A 5 -9.69 2.18 12.74
CA MET A 5 -10.66 1.54 13.65
C MET A 5 -9.98 0.84 14.83
N GLY A 6 -8.82 0.21 14.63
CA GLY A 6 -8.02 -0.37 15.71
C GLY A 6 -7.52 0.67 16.72
N VAL A 7 -7.11 1.85 16.25
CA VAL A 7 -6.70 2.97 17.12
C VAL A 7 -7.88 3.51 17.93
N LEU A 8 -9.06 3.67 17.32
CA LEU A 8 -10.26 4.10 18.04
C LEU A 8 -10.72 3.08 19.08
N PHE A 9 -10.62 1.79 18.78
CA PHE A 9 -10.92 0.72 19.72
C PHE A 9 -9.98 0.77 20.94
N TRP A 10 -8.68 0.84 20.70
CA TRP A 10 -7.67 0.92 21.76
C TRP A 10 -7.86 2.15 22.66
N PHE A 11 -8.07 3.32 22.04
CA PHE A 11 -8.25 4.56 22.78
C PHE A 11 -9.58 4.58 23.56
N GLY A 12 -10.67 4.11 22.95
CA GLY A 12 -11.99 4.03 23.58
C GLY A 12 -12.00 3.05 24.75
N TRP A 13 -11.37 1.88 24.61
CA TRP A 13 -11.25 0.89 25.68
C TRP A 13 -10.40 1.43 26.85
N GLY A 14 -9.22 1.99 26.55
CA GLY A 14 -8.36 2.59 27.56
C GLY A 14 -8.99 3.81 28.26
N MET A 15 -9.91 4.51 27.61
CA MET A 15 -10.68 5.58 28.25
C MET A 15 -11.76 5.02 29.17
N ALA A 16 -12.51 4.01 28.74
CA ALA A 16 -13.55 3.36 29.52
C ALA A 16 -12.98 2.77 30.83
N GLU A 17 -11.80 2.15 30.78
CA GLU A 17 -11.11 1.66 31.99
C GLU A 17 -10.71 2.79 32.94
N ARG A 18 -10.25 3.94 32.44
CA ARG A 18 -9.81 5.05 33.30
C ARG A 18 -10.98 5.75 34.00
N VAL A 19 -12.15 5.79 33.36
CA VAL A 19 -13.32 6.52 33.85
C VAL A 19 -14.37 5.58 34.48
N GLN A 20 -14.05 4.30 34.66
CA GLN A 20 -14.98 3.28 35.18
C GLN A 20 -15.57 3.64 36.55
N PHE A 21 -14.81 4.36 37.38
CA PHE A 21 -15.22 4.80 38.72
C PHE A 21 -15.87 6.20 38.74
N GLN A 22 -16.07 6.84 37.59
CA GLN A 22 -16.66 8.17 37.48
C GLN A 22 -18.13 8.06 37.06
N GLU A 23 -19.02 8.71 37.82
CA GLU A 23 -20.45 8.75 37.52
C GLU A 23 -20.81 9.98 36.68
N MET A 24 -21.81 9.83 35.81
CA MET A 24 -22.37 10.95 35.06
C MET A 24 -23.13 11.87 36.03
N ALA A 25 -22.97 13.19 35.86
CA ALA A 25 -23.60 14.15 36.76
C ALA A 25 -25.13 13.97 36.81
N GLY A 26 -25.65 13.64 37.99
CA GLY A 26 -27.09 13.42 38.22
C GLY A 26 -27.61 12.01 37.86
N LEU A 27 -26.72 11.07 37.55
CA LEU A 27 -27.06 9.67 37.28
C LEU A 27 -26.11 8.74 38.06
N GLU A 28 -26.64 7.73 38.74
CA GLU A 28 -25.83 6.64 39.36
C GLU A 28 -25.27 5.67 38.30
N ILE A 29 -24.89 6.19 37.13
CA ILE A 29 -24.43 5.43 35.97
C ILE A 29 -23.02 5.91 35.64
N SER A 30 -22.10 4.95 35.57
CA SER A 30 -20.71 5.22 35.20
C SER A 30 -20.62 5.81 33.79
N ILE A 31 -19.85 6.89 33.64
CA ILE A 31 -19.58 7.54 32.35
C ILE A 31 -18.84 6.60 31.39
N ALA A 32 -18.22 5.54 31.91
CA ALA A 32 -17.56 4.51 31.11
C ALA A 32 -18.48 3.83 30.09
N TRP A 33 -19.80 3.77 30.35
CA TRP A 33 -20.76 3.25 29.37
C TRP A 33 -20.82 4.10 28.08
N GLY A 34 -20.68 5.42 28.19
CA GLY A 34 -20.60 6.30 27.03
C GLY A 34 -19.34 6.08 26.19
N TYR A 35 -18.21 5.84 26.85
CA TYR A 35 -16.94 5.56 26.17
C TYR A 35 -16.84 4.12 25.65
N ALA A 36 -17.52 3.15 26.28
CA ALA A 36 -17.62 1.78 25.82
C ALA A 36 -18.47 1.63 24.53
N ALA A 37 -19.34 2.59 24.22
CA ALA A 37 -20.08 2.62 22.96
C ALA A 37 -19.17 2.78 21.73
N ILE A 38 -18.01 3.43 21.87
CA ILE A 38 -17.03 3.67 20.81
C ILE A 38 -16.37 2.35 20.34
N PRO A 39 -15.75 1.52 21.21
CA PRO A 39 -15.19 0.24 20.81
C PRO A 39 -16.26 -0.76 20.36
N VAL A 40 -17.44 -0.77 21.00
CA VAL A 40 -18.56 -1.64 20.60
C VAL A 40 -19.06 -1.28 19.19
N GLY A 41 -19.29 0.01 18.92
CA GLY A 41 -19.62 0.50 17.58
C GLY A 41 -18.52 0.23 16.55
N GLY A 42 -17.25 0.33 16.96
CA GLY A 42 -16.10 -0.06 16.15
C GLY A 42 -16.10 -1.53 15.76
N VAL A 43 -16.44 -2.44 16.68
CA VAL A 43 -16.56 -3.89 16.40
C VAL A 43 -17.69 -4.15 15.40
N PHE A 44 -18.87 -3.56 15.60
CA PHE A 44 -19.97 -3.71 14.64
C PHE A 44 -19.66 -3.10 13.27
N ALA A 45 -19.00 -1.95 13.22
CA ALA A 45 -18.55 -1.33 11.99
C ALA A 45 -17.46 -2.15 11.27
N ILE A 46 -16.58 -2.83 12.02
CA ILE A 46 -15.60 -3.79 11.47
C ILE A 46 -16.34 -4.99 10.86
N VAL A 47 -17.32 -5.58 11.57
CA VAL A 47 -18.13 -6.68 11.03
C VAL A 47 -18.90 -6.24 9.78
N GLY A 48 -19.49 -5.04 9.78
CA GLY A 48 -20.19 -4.47 8.62
C GLY A 48 -19.27 -4.15 7.45
N ALA A 49 -18.06 -3.63 7.71
CA ALA A 49 -17.06 -3.39 6.68
C ALA A 49 -16.54 -4.72 6.10
N LEU A 50 -16.26 -5.71 6.95
CA LEU A 50 -15.85 -7.06 6.52
C LEU A 50 -16.95 -7.73 5.70
N ALA A 51 -18.21 -7.68 6.15
CA ALA A 51 -19.36 -8.18 5.40
C ALA A 51 -19.51 -7.44 4.06
N HIS A 52 -19.40 -6.11 4.03
CA HIS A 52 -19.44 -5.30 2.81
C HIS A 52 -18.32 -5.67 1.82
N PHE A 53 -17.09 -5.90 2.29
CA PHE A 53 -15.99 -6.32 1.42
C PHE A 53 -16.14 -7.76 0.93
N LEU A 54 -16.70 -8.64 1.76
CA LEU A 54 -16.97 -10.04 1.43
C LEU A 54 -18.10 -10.17 0.39
N ASP A 55 -19.16 -9.38 0.55
CA ASP A 55 -20.39 -9.45 -0.25
C ASP A 55 -20.22 -8.83 -1.64
N ARG A 56 -19.35 -7.82 -1.77
CA ARG A 56 -19.26 -7.04 -3.01
C ARG A 56 -18.32 -7.57 -4.10
N LYS A 57 -17.58 -8.69 -3.91
CA LYS A 57 -16.63 -9.22 -4.92
C LYS A 57 -15.82 -8.10 -5.62
N LEU A 58 -15.32 -7.14 -4.84
CA LEU A 58 -15.08 -5.73 -5.27
C LEU A 58 -13.98 -5.49 -6.30
N VAL A 59 -13.22 -6.52 -6.64
CA VAL A 59 -12.13 -6.40 -7.60
C VAL A 59 -12.26 -7.54 -8.60
N LYS A 60 -12.52 -7.15 -9.85
CA LYS A 60 -12.46 -8.06 -10.98
C LYS A 60 -10.99 -8.19 -11.39
N PRO A 61 -10.52 -9.42 -11.63
CA PRO A 61 -9.22 -9.61 -12.27
C PRO A 61 -9.13 -8.87 -13.61
N PRO A 62 -7.92 -8.41 -14.01
CA PRO A 62 -6.67 -8.56 -13.25
C PRO A 62 -6.50 -7.51 -12.13
N LEU A 63 -6.03 -7.95 -10.96
CA LEU A 63 -5.70 -7.05 -9.85
C LEU A 63 -4.46 -6.22 -10.18
N PHE A 64 -4.51 -4.91 -10.03
CA PHE A 64 -3.29 -4.09 -10.07
C PHE A 64 -2.64 -4.03 -8.67
N ILE A 65 -1.49 -4.69 -8.51
CA ILE A 65 -0.74 -4.73 -7.26
C ILE A 65 0.48 -3.81 -7.36
N GLN A 66 0.50 -2.74 -6.56
CA GLN A 66 1.68 -1.88 -6.41
C GLN A 66 2.43 -2.25 -5.14
N SER A 67 3.65 -2.78 -5.28
CA SER A 67 4.55 -3.01 -4.15
C SER A 67 5.47 -1.80 -3.95
N VAL A 68 5.58 -1.35 -2.71
CA VAL A 68 6.33 -0.15 -2.29
C VAL A 68 7.39 -0.58 -1.28
N PHE A 69 8.66 -0.40 -1.65
CA PHE A 69 9.80 -0.88 -0.86
C PHE A 69 10.64 0.28 -0.31
N GLY A 70 11.21 0.09 0.88
CA GLY A 70 12.17 1.03 1.48
C GLY A 70 11.56 2.23 2.21
N ILE A 71 10.26 2.20 2.51
CA ILE A 71 9.62 3.18 3.39
C ILE A 71 9.93 2.82 4.85
N ARG A 72 10.25 3.83 5.68
CA ARG A 72 10.52 3.63 7.10
C ARG A 72 9.29 3.02 7.80
N GLY A 73 9.45 1.84 8.38
CA GLY A 73 8.38 1.08 9.03
C GLY A 73 7.59 0.15 8.09
N GLY A 74 7.92 0.13 6.79
CA GLY A 74 7.40 -0.84 5.82
C GLY A 74 8.40 -1.96 5.52
N ILE A 75 8.15 -2.68 4.43
CA ILE A 75 9.06 -3.70 3.92
C ILE A 75 10.37 -3.08 3.40
N GLY A 76 11.47 -3.80 3.59
CA GLY A 76 12.81 -3.33 3.26
C GLY A 76 13.04 -3.16 1.75
N PRO A 77 14.12 -2.47 1.34
CA PRO A 77 14.49 -2.29 -0.05
C PRO A 77 15.41 -3.40 -0.55
N HIS A 78 15.34 -4.62 0.01
CA HIS A 78 16.28 -5.68 -0.31
C HIS A 78 15.76 -6.58 -1.44
N PRO A 79 16.63 -7.16 -2.29
CA PRO A 79 16.19 -8.06 -3.37
C PRO A 79 15.32 -9.23 -2.91
N GLU A 80 15.61 -9.80 -1.74
CA GLU A 80 14.84 -10.87 -1.11
C GLU A 80 13.41 -10.44 -0.77
N ASP A 81 13.19 -9.18 -0.38
CA ASP A 81 11.87 -8.62 -0.12
C ASP A 81 11.05 -8.54 -1.42
N VAL A 82 11.68 -8.13 -2.52
CA VAL A 82 11.06 -8.07 -3.85
C VAL A 82 10.63 -9.46 -4.31
N LEU A 83 11.53 -10.44 -4.20
CA LEU A 83 11.25 -11.83 -4.56
C LEU A 83 10.16 -12.44 -3.67
N HIS A 84 10.18 -12.12 -2.37
CA HIS A 84 9.15 -12.57 -1.44
C HIS A 84 7.76 -12.05 -1.84
N MET A 85 7.65 -10.76 -2.19
CA MET A 85 6.40 -10.16 -2.64
C MET A 85 5.93 -10.76 -3.98
N LYS A 86 6.82 -10.95 -4.95
CA LYS A 86 6.49 -11.61 -6.24
C LYS A 86 5.94 -13.01 -6.02
N ARG A 87 6.69 -13.85 -5.28
CA ARG A 87 6.28 -15.23 -4.97
C ARG A 87 4.94 -15.28 -4.26
N THR A 88 4.69 -14.33 -3.36
CA THR A 88 3.42 -14.26 -2.63
C THR A 88 2.27 -13.88 -3.55
N ALA A 89 2.46 -12.91 -4.45
CA ALA A 89 1.46 -12.55 -5.44
C ALA A 89 1.15 -13.71 -6.40
N ASP A 90 2.18 -14.38 -6.94
CA ASP A 90 2.03 -15.56 -7.80
C ASP A 90 1.22 -16.67 -7.14
N ARG A 91 1.56 -16.99 -5.88
CA ARG A 91 0.89 -18.07 -5.13
C ARG A 91 -0.58 -17.74 -4.82
N LEU A 92 -0.90 -16.46 -4.61
CA LEU A 92 -2.25 -16.03 -4.22
C LEU A 92 -3.15 -15.76 -5.43
N PHE A 93 -2.59 -15.24 -6.51
CA PHE A 93 -3.37 -14.68 -7.62
C PHE A 93 -3.07 -15.33 -8.97
N GLY A 94 -2.01 -16.16 -9.11
CA GLY A 94 -1.63 -16.76 -10.39
C GLY A 94 -1.45 -15.69 -11.46
N ASP A 95 -2.14 -15.84 -12.60
CA ASP A 95 -2.11 -14.87 -13.70
C ASP A 95 -3.17 -13.76 -13.57
N ALA A 96 -3.94 -13.75 -12.48
CA ALA A 96 -5.06 -12.82 -12.27
C ALA A 96 -4.62 -11.44 -11.73
N TYR A 97 -3.37 -11.03 -11.99
CA TYR A 97 -2.84 -9.75 -11.51
C TYR A 97 -1.80 -9.14 -12.44
N VAL A 98 -1.71 -7.81 -12.38
CA VAL A 98 -0.66 -6.99 -12.98
C VAL A 98 0.15 -6.39 -11.84
N TRP A 99 1.47 -6.55 -11.90
CA TRP A 99 2.36 -6.10 -10.84
C TRP A 99 3.07 -4.81 -11.19
N SER A 100 3.32 -3.96 -10.20
CA SER A 100 4.15 -2.76 -10.31
C SER A 100 5.06 -2.61 -9.09
N VAL A 101 6.29 -2.15 -9.30
CA VAL A 101 7.30 -1.98 -8.26
C VAL A 101 7.71 -0.51 -8.13
N LEU A 102 7.92 -0.10 -6.89
CA LEU A 102 8.46 1.20 -6.49
C LEU A 102 9.53 1.00 -5.42
N GLY A 103 10.67 1.68 -5.57
CA GLY A 103 11.69 1.78 -4.54
C GLY A 103 11.83 3.21 -4.02
N ALA A 104 11.88 3.38 -2.69
CA ALA A 104 12.05 4.68 -2.06
C ALA A 104 13.49 5.20 -2.15
N GLY A 105 13.63 6.49 -2.47
CA GLY A 105 14.89 7.23 -2.48
C GLY A 105 15.94 6.58 -3.38
N ARG A 106 17.15 6.40 -2.84
CA ARG A 106 18.30 5.83 -3.57
C ARG A 106 18.06 4.42 -4.14
N HIS A 107 17.03 3.72 -3.65
CA HIS A 107 16.71 2.35 -4.05
C HIS A 107 15.77 2.30 -5.28
N GLN A 108 15.25 3.43 -5.75
CA GLN A 108 14.30 3.48 -6.87
C GLN A 108 14.81 2.74 -8.10
N MET A 109 15.93 3.18 -8.68
CA MET A 109 16.43 2.62 -9.95
C MET A 109 16.79 1.13 -9.85
N PRO A 110 17.55 0.65 -8.84
CA PRO A 110 17.82 -0.78 -8.70
C PRO A 110 16.55 -1.64 -8.56
N LEU A 111 15.60 -1.22 -7.73
CA LEU A 111 14.41 -2.03 -7.44
C LEU A 111 13.41 -2.04 -8.58
N VAL A 112 13.19 -0.90 -9.25
CA VAL A 112 12.30 -0.90 -10.42
C VAL A 112 12.89 -1.68 -11.59
N THR A 113 14.23 -1.69 -11.74
CA THR A 113 14.91 -2.52 -12.75
C THR A 113 14.76 -4.00 -12.44
N MET A 114 14.98 -4.39 -11.18
CA MET A 114 14.75 -5.77 -10.73
C MET A 114 13.28 -6.19 -10.91
N GLY A 115 12.34 -5.32 -10.56
CA GLY A 115 10.91 -5.54 -10.78
C GLY A 115 10.61 -5.81 -12.25
N ALA A 116 11.15 -4.99 -13.16
CA ALA A 116 10.96 -5.18 -14.60
C ALA A 116 11.53 -6.50 -15.12
N ILE A 117 12.71 -6.92 -14.67
CA ILE A 117 13.28 -8.24 -14.98
C ILE A 117 12.34 -9.37 -14.53
N LEU A 118 11.61 -9.17 -13.43
CA LEU A 118 10.62 -10.12 -12.90
C LEU A 118 9.22 -9.97 -13.53
N GLY A 119 9.07 -9.16 -14.58
CA GLY A 119 7.81 -8.93 -15.30
C GLY A 119 6.89 -7.89 -14.67
N ALA A 120 7.39 -7.04 -13.77
CA ALA A 120 6.62 -5.95 -13.16
C ALA A 120 6.67 -4.67 -14.00
N ASN A 121 5.64 -3.84 -13.88
CA ASN A 121 5.69 -2.44 -14.26
C ASN A 121 6.59 -1.65 -13.30
N THR A 122 7.08 -0.51 -13.77
CA THR A 122 7.98 0.36 -13.00
C THR A 122 7.30 1.67 -12.63
N ARG A 123 7.34 2.05 -11.35
CA ARG A 123 6.95 3.39 -10.89
C ARG A 123 8.18 4.23 -10.52
N VAL A 124 8.32 5.37 -11.18
CA VAL A 124 9.35 6.37 -10.89
C VAL A 124 8.73 7.75 -10.75
N GLY A 125 9.37 8.60 -9.94
CA GLY A 125 8.93 9.98 -9.74
C GLY A 125 9.68 10.67 -8.61
N LEU A 126 9.57 12.00 -8.60
CA LEU A 126 10.11 12.89 -7.57
C LEU A 126 9.38 12.71 -6.23
N GLU A 127 8.16 12.18 -6.25
CA GLU A 127 7.43 11.75 -5.04
C GLU A 127 8.24 10.69 -4.28
N ASP A 128 8.84 9.75 -5.02
CA ASP A 128 9.49 8.59 -4.42
C ASP A 128 11.02 8.80 -4.28
N ASN A 129 11.63 9.63 -5.13
CA ASN A 129 13.08 9.87 -5.16
C ASN A 129 13.46 11.22 -5.79
N LEU A 130 14.25 12.01 -5.07
CA LEU A 130 14.71 13.34 -5.52
C LEU A 130 16.00 13.32 -6.38
N TYR A 131 16.65 12.17 -6.55
CA TYR A 131 17.99 12.07 -7.13
C TYR A 131 18.03 11.26 -8.43
N LEU A 132 18.67 11.76 -9.48
CA LEU A 132 18.94 10.99 -10.70
C LEU A 132 20.09 9.99 -10.50
N SER A 133 21.09 10.39 -9.74
CA SER A 133 22.26 9.59 -9.35
C SER A 133 22.80 10.08 -8.00
N LYS A 134 23.76 9.35 -7.42
CA LYS A 134 24.38 9.72 -6.14
C LYS A 134 24.93 11.16 -6.22
N GLY A 135 24.35 12.06 -5.44
CA GLY A 135 24.74 13.48 -5.38
C GLY A 135 24.14 14.38 -6.47
N ARG A 136 23.46 13.85 -7.49
CA ARG A 136 22.80 14.65 -8.54
C ARG A 136 21.29 14.61 -8.37
N LYS A 137 20.68 15.74 -8.01
CA LYS A 137 19.21 15.87 -8.01
C LYS A 137 18.64 15.67 -9.41
N ALA A 138 17.47 15.06 -9.51
CA ALA A 138 16.73 15.03 -10.77
C ALA A 138 16.09 16.40 -11.01
N GLY A 139 16.28 16.97 -12.20
CA GLY A 139 15.69 18.27 -12.54
C GLY A 139 14.19 18.19 -12.84
N SER A 140 13.67 16.99 -13.13
CA SER A 140 12.26 16.76 -13.44
C SER A 140 11.89 15.28 -13.31
N ASN A 141 10.58 14.98 -13.20
CA ASN A 141 10.06 13.62 -13.35
C ASN A 141 10.47 13.00 -14.69
N ALA A 142 10.52 13.79 -15.76
CA ALA A 142 10.90 13.33 -17.09
C ALA A 142 12.35 12.79 -17.14
N GLU A 143 13.28 13.33 -16.35
CA GLU A 143 14.64 12.76 -16.26
C GLU A 143 14.65 11.36 -15.66
N LEU A 144 13.86 11.12 -14.60
CA LEU A 144 13.73 9.79 -13.99
C LEU A 144 13.07 8.81 -14.96
N VAL A 145 12.00 9.23 -15.64
CA VAL A 145 11.32 8.43 -16.68
C VAL A 145 12.25 8.07 -17.82
N ARG A 146 13.04 9.02 -18.34
CA ARG A 146 14.03 8.74 -19.40
C ARG A 146 15.09 7.75 -18.93
N LYS A 147 15.56 7.88 -17.69
CA LYS A 147 16.57 6.97 -17.13
C LYS A 147 16.07 5.54 -17.04
N ILE A 148 14.87 5.31 -16.50
CA ILE A 148 14.32 3.96 -16.45
C ILE A 148 14.00 3.44 -17.85
N LYS A 149 13.44 4.28 -18.73
CA LYS A 149 13.20 3.90 -20.14
C LYS A 149 14.47 3.40 -20.81
N THR A 150 15.59 4.11 -20.69
CA THR A 150 16.88 3.65 -21.22
C THR A 150 17.24 2.29 -20.67
N ILE A 151 17.22 2.08 -19.34
CA ILE A 151 17.56 0.79 -18.73
C ILE A 151 16.68 -0.34 -19.28
N LEU A 152 15.36 -0.13 -19.36
CA LEU A 152 14.43 -1.13 -19.88
C LEU A 152 14.70 -1.44 -21.36
N THR A 153 14.96 -0.44 -22.19
CA THR A 153 15.31 -0.63 -23.59
C THR A 153 16.63 -1.40 -23.75
N GLU A 154 17.65 -1.10 -22.94
CA GLU A 154 18.92 -1.86 -22.94
C GLU A 154 18.73 -3.33 -22.50
N LEU A 155 17.72 -3.60 -21.67
CA LEU A 155 17.31 -4.97 -21.30
C LEU A 155 16.40 -5.63 -22.35
N SER A 156 16.21 -5.02 -23.52
CA SER A 156 15.31 -5.48 -24.58
C SER A 156 13.84 -5.60 -24.13
N LEU A 157 13.41 -4.78 -23.18
CA LEU A 157 12.02 -4.67 -22.76
C LEU A 157 11.31 -3.54 -23.51
N GLU A 158 10.07 -3.79 -23.90
CA GLU A 158 9.23 -2.82 -24.61
C GLU A 158 8.48 -1.89 -23.65
N ILE A 159 8.28 -0.64 -24.07
CA ILE A 159 7.58 0.37 -23.28
C ILE A 159 6.16 0.51 -23.81
N ALA A 160 5.20 0.14 -22.98
CA ALA A 160 3.78 0.26 -23.30
C ALA A 160 3.41 1.73 -23.63
N THR A 161 2.68 1.89 -24.72
CA THR A 161 1.96 3.11 -25.04
C THR A 161 0.79 3.32 -24.07
N PRO A 162 0.27 4.56 -23.95
CA PRO A 162 -0.92 4.81 -23.13
C PRO A 162 -2.16 3.99 -23.55
N ALA A 163 -2.26 3.58 -24.82
CA ALA A 163 -3.37 2.74 -25.29
C ALA A 163 -3.22 1.31 -24.78
N GLU A 164 -2.04 0.71 -24.92
CA GLU A 164 -1.72 -0.62 -24.40
C GLU A 164 -1.86 -0.67 -22.87
N ALA A 165 -1.36 0.34 -22.17
CA ALA A 165 -1.49 0.42 -20.71
C ALA A 165 -2.96 0.40 -20.24
N ARG A 166 -3.87 1.10 -20.94
CA ARG A 166 -5.31 1.02 -20.66
C ARG A 166 -5.85 -0.38 -20.93
N GLN A 167 -5.49 -0.97 -22.06
CA GLN A 167 -5.91 -2.34 -22.41
C GLN A 167 -5.40 -3.38 -21.40
N MET A 168 -4.25 -3.17 -20.78
CA MET A 168 -3.72 -4.06 -19.75
C MET A 168 -4.47 -3.96 -18.42
N LEU A 169 -5.07 -2.82 -18.11
CA LEU A 169 -5.70 -2.52 -16.81
C LEU A 169 -7.24 -2.54 -16.84
N GLU A 170 -7.87 -2.39 -18.01
CA GLU A 170 -9.33 -2.30 -18.17
C GLU A 170 -9.97 -3.59 -18.72
N ARG A 171 -9.24 -4.72 -18.75
CA ARG A 171 -9.77 -6.02 -19.20
C ARG A 171 -10.86 -6.57 -18.27
#